data_AF-A0A1Y4SCY5-F1
#
_entry.id   AF-A0A1Y4SCY5-F1
#
_cell.length_a   1.000
_cell.length_b   1.000
_cell.length_c   1.000
_cell.angle_alpha   90.00
_cell.angle_beta   90.00
_cell.angle_gamma   90.00
#
_symmetry.space_group_name_H-M   'P 1'
#
loop_
_entity.id
_entity.type
_entity.pdbx_description
1 polymer ?
#
loop_
_entity_poly.entity_id
_entity_poly.type
_entity_poly.pdbx_seq_one_letter_code
_entity_poly.pdbx_strand_id
1 'polypeptide(L)'
;MHFMEVNVEEIDSFRFTLPVHFIGLDGEEMLQFTVEFGESMKEKGNLVFNVWCGYPGARIRAFLMTATVKTNGAPVDAIMNYLQESDEFSEMSREFIAHFSK
;
A
#
# COMPACT_ATOMS: atom_id res chain seq x y z
N MET A 1 -7.36 6.57 34.72
CA MET A 1 -6.87 7.08 33.43
C MET A 1 -8.13 7.29 32.58
N HIS A 2 -8.67 8.51 32.54
CA HIS A 2 -9.80 8.81 31.69
C HIS A 2 -9.24 9.12 30.30
N PHE A 3 -9.53 8.26 29.33
CA PHE A 3 -9.26 8.52 27.92
C PHE A 3 -10.16 9.68 27.47
N MET A 4 -9.74 10.91 27.75
CA MET A 4 -10.33 12.11 27.17
C MET A 4 -9.88 12.19 25.72
N GLU A 5 -10.84 11.99 24.80
CA GLU A 5 -10.74 12.26 23.36
C GLU A 5 -9.51 11.64 22.68
N VAL A 6 -9.43 10.31 22.67
CA VAL A 6 -8.62 9.62 21.67
C VAL A 6 -9.54 9.32 20.49
N ASN A 7 -9.30 9.95 19.34
CA ASN A 7 -9.91 9.50 18.09
C ASN A 7 -9.24 8.16 17.75
N VAL A 8 -9.88 7.06 18.13
CA VAL A 8 -9.41 5.72 17.81
C VAL A 8 -9.95 5.40 16.42
N GLU A 9 -9.07 5.44 15.42
CA GLU A 9 -9.39 5.03 14.06
C GLU A 9 -8.94 3.58 13.88
N GLU A 10 -9.89 2.71 13.56
CA GLU A 10 -9.61 1.34 13.15
C GLU A 10 -9.26 1.35 11.66
N ILE A 11 -8.09 0.82 11.32
CA ILE A 11 -7.57 0.77 9.96
C ILE A 11 -7.35 -0.70 9.62
N ASP A 12 -8.00 -1.15 8.56
CA ASP A 12 -7.82 -2.48 8.04
C ASP A 12 -6.51 -2.57 7.25
N SER A 13 -5.92 -3.76 7.18
CA SER A 13 -4.73 -3.95 6.36
C SER A 13 -4.66 -5.32 5.72
N PHE A 14 -4.03 -5.37 4.55
CA PHE A 14 -3.65 -6.63 3.91
C PHE A 14 -2.22 -6.56 3.38
N ARG A 15 -1.64 -7.73 3.13
CA ARG A 15 -0.28 -7.87 2.62
C ARG A 15 -0.25 -8.83 1.45
N PHE A 16 0.59 -8.50 0.48
CA PHE A 16 0.88 -9.37 -0.64
C PHE A 16 2.36 -9.28 -0.99
N THR A 17 2.86 -10.20 -1.81
CA THR A 17 4.27 -10.27 -2.18
C THR A 17 4.36 -10.52 -3.67
N LEU A 18 5.18 -9.72 -4.35
CA LEU A 18 5.42 -9.81 -5.79
C LEU A 18 6.91 -9.88 -6.09
N PRO A 19 7.31 -10.65 -7.11
CA PRO A 19 8.69 -10.68 -7.59
C PRO A 19 9.01 -9.41 -8.39
N VAL A 20 10.21 -8.84 -8.24
CA VAL A 20 10.60 -7.52 -8.82
C VAL A 20 10.40 -7.38 -10.33
N HIS A 21 10.32 -8.49 -11.07
CA HIS A 21 10.01 -8.45 -12.50
C HIS A 21 8.61 -7.89 -12.83
N PHE A 22 7.70 -7.83 -11.86
CA PHE A 22 6.38 -7.21 -12.08
C PHE A 22 6.46 -5.72 -12.47
N ILE A 23 7.54 -5.03 -12.06
CA ILE A 23 7.82 -3.63 -12.44
C ILE A 23 8.87 -3.52 -13.56
N GLY A 24 9.15 -4.63 -14.26
CA GLY A 24 10.08 -4.65 -15.39
C GLY A 24 11.56 -4.62 -15.01
N LEU A 25 11.90 -5.05 -13.80
CA LEU A 25 13.29 -5.21 -13.35
C LEU A 25 13.68 -6.70 -13.33
N ASP A 26 14.87 -7.02 -13.83
CA ASP A 26 15.41 -8.38 -13.76
C ASP A 26 15.88 -8.70 -12.33
N GLY A 27 15.51 -9.88 -11.82
CA GLY A 27 15.95 -10.37 -10.50
C GLY A 27 15.02 -11.42 -9.88
N GLU A 28 15.56 -12.18 -8.92
CA GLU A 28 14.79 -13.14 -8.10
C GLU A 28 14.27 -12.53 -6.79
N GLU A 29 14.54 -11.23 -6.58
CA GLU A 29 14.11 -10.53 -5.37
C GLU A 29 12.58 -10.45 -5.29
N MET A 30 12.08 -10.55 -4.06
CA MET A 30 10.66 -10.43 -3.74
C MET A 30 10.44 -9.15 -2.97
N LEU A 31 9.38 -8.41 -3.31
CA LEU A 31 8.90 -7.27 -2.56
C LEU A 31 7.61 -7.62 -1.84
N GLN A 32 7.53 -7.26 -0.56
CA GLN A 32 6.33 -7.34 0.25
C GLN A 32 5.68 -5.97 0.35
N PHE A 33 4.41 -5.91 -0.05
CA PHE A 33 3.58 -4.73 0.06
C PHE A 33 2.63 -4.89 1.24
N THR A 34 2.50 -3.83 2.03
CA THR A 34 1.47 -3.71 3.07
C THR A 34 0.58 -2.55 2.69
N VAL A 35 -0.72 -2.81 2.63
CA VAL A 35 -1.72 -1.78 2.35
C VAL A 35 -2.57 -1.59 3.58
N GLU A 36 -2.59 -0.37 4.09
CA GLU A 36 -3.40 0.07 5.21
C GLU A 36 -4.51 0.94 4.65
N PHE A 37 -5.77 0.65 4.97
CA PHE A 37 -6.91 1.33 4.34
C PHE A 37 -8.07 1.54 5.31
N GLY A 38 -8.89 2.53 5.00
CA GLY A 38 -10.09 2.87 5.76
C GLY A 38 -11.01 3.79 4.96
N GLU A 39 -12.19 4.06 5.52
CA GLU A 39 -13.12 5.00 4.88
C GLU A 39 -12.54 6.42 4.85
N SER A 40 -12.73 7.10 3.74
CA SER A 40 -12.34 8.50 3.60
C SER A 40 -13.26 9.39 4.43
N MET A 41 -12.66 10.13 5.37
CA MET A 41 -13.36 11.15 6.15
C MET A 41 -13.75 12.39 5.33
N LYS A 42 -13.12 12.58 4.16
CA LYS A 42 -13.39 13.71 3.25
C LYS A 42 -14.51 13.41 2.27
N GLU A 43 -14.57 12.18 1.78
CA GLU A 43 -15.47 11.77 0.70
C GLU A 43 -16.15 10.45 1.06
N LYS A 44 -17.40 10.53 1.53
CA LYS A 44 -18.18 9.34 1.89
C LYS A 44 -18.29 8.38 0.69
N GLY A 45 -18.10 7.10 0.96
CA GLY A 45 -18.14 6.04 -0.06
C GLY A 45 -16.82 5.84 -0.81
N ASN A 46 -15.77 6.57 -0.44
CA ASN A 46 -14.41 6.33 -0.91
C ASN A 46 -13.57 5.67 0.18
N LEU A 47 -12.62 4.85 -0.23
CA LEU A 47 -11.56 4.32 0.61
C LEU A 47 -10.28 5.12 0.38
N VAL A 48 -9.62 5.50 1.46
CA VAL A 48 -8.24 5.99 1.43
C VAL A 48 -7.32 4.85 1.85
N PHE A 49 -6.18 4.72 1.18
CA PHE A 49 -5.20 3.70 1.54
C PHE A 49 -3.77 4.18 1.36
N ASN A 50 -2.88 3.64 2.19
CA ASN A 50 -1.44 3.84 2.16
C ASN A 50 -0.76 2.54 1.73
N VAL A 51 0.23 2.66 0.85
CA VAL A 51 1.04 1.53 0.40
C VAL A 51 2.43 1.65 0.99
N TRP A 52 2.86 0.58 1.64
CA TRP A 52 4.19 0.42 2.20
C TRP A 52 4.91 -0.73 1.51
N CYS A 53 6.21 -0.61 1.30
CA CYS A 53 7.03 -1.64 0.67
C CYS A 53 8.25 -2.00 1.51
N GLY A 54 8.62 -3.27 1.48
CA GLY A 54 9.87 -3.76 2.06
C GLY A 54 10.19 -5.16 1.56
N TYR A 55 11.38 -5.65 1.88
CA TYR A 55 11.73 -7.04 1.58
C TYR A 55 11.02 -8.00 2.56
N PRO A 56 10.66 -9.22 2.13
CA PRO A 56 10.14 -10.24 3.04
C PRO A 56 11.04 -10.45 4.26
N GLY A 57 10.46 -10.39 5.45
CA GLY A 57 11.19 -10.53 6.71
C GLY A 57 11.93 -9.26 7.17
N ALA A 58 11.95 -8.19 6.38
CA ALA A 58 12.51 -6.91 6.81
C ALA A 58 11.68 -6.29 7.94
N ARG A 59 12.37 -5.67 8.90
CA ARG A 59 11.72 -4.93 10.00
C ARG A 59 11.28 -3.52 9.59
N ILE A 60 11.91 -2.97 8.55
CA ILE A 60 11.68 -1.62 8.05
C ILE A 60 10.88 -1.73 6.76
N ARG A 61 9.88 -0.87 6.61
CA ARG A 61 9.13 -0.66 5.37
C ARG A 61 9.22 0.81 5.01
N ALA A 62 9.39 1.10 3.73
CA ALA A 62 9.30 2.45 3.20
C ALA A 62 7.85 2.74 2.83
N PHE A 63 7.42 3.98 3.08
CA PHE A 63 6.20 4.51 2.50
C PHE A 63 6.39 4.66 0.99
N LEU A 64 5.42 4.22 0.19
CA LEU A 64 5.42 4.44 -1.25
C LEU A 64 4.45 5.55 -1.64
N MET A 65 3.17 5.41 -1.30
CA MET A 65 2.14 6.31 -1.79
C MET A 65 0.86 6.24 -0.93
N THR A 66 0.02 7.27 -1.08
CA THR A 66 -1.37 7.31 -0.60
C THR A 66 -2.28 7.52 -1.80
N ALA A 67 -3.37 6.76 -1.88
CA ALA A 67 -4.37 6.94 -2.92
C ALA A 67 -5.79 6.81 -2.36
N THR A 68 -6.77 7.19 -3.18
CA THR A 68 -8.19 7.13 -2.86
C THR A 68 -8.95 6.45 -4.00
N VAL A 69 -9.81 5.51 -3.67
CA VAL A 69 -10.65 4.78 -4.65
C VAL A 69 -12.11 4.82 -4.23
N LYS A 70 -13.02 4.77 -5.21
CA LYS A 70 -14.44 4.58 -4.93
C LYS A 70 -14.70 3.14 -4.51
N THR A 71 -15.47 2.95 -3.44
CA THR A 71 -15.88 1.62 -3.01
C THR A 71 -17.09 1.18 -3.83
N ASN A 72 -16.88 0.30 -4.80
CA ASN A 72 -17.94 -0.31 -5.62
C ASN A 72 -18.10 -1.82 -5.33
N GLY A 73 -17.50 -2.32 -4.25
CA GLY A 73 -17.48 -3.74 -3.90
C GLY A 73 -16.57 -4.02 -2.70
N ALA A 74 -15.89 -5.16 -2.70
CA ALA A 74 -14.95 -5.51 -1.64
C ALA A 74 -13.76 -4.53 -1.63
N PRO A 75 -13.36 -3.97 -0.46
CA PRO A 75 -12.27 -3.00 -0.36
C PRO A 75 -10.96 -3.46 -0.99
N VAL A 76 -10.57 -4.72 -0.74
CA VAL A 76 -9.33 -5.31 -1.27
C VAL A 76 -9.36 -5.33 -2.79
N ASP A 77 -10.46 -5.75 -3.40
CA ASP A 77 -10.58 -5.82 -4.87
C ASP A 77 -10.48 -4.44 -5.52
N ALA A 78 -11.16 -3.44 -4.95
CA ALA A 78 -11.10 -2.06 -5.45
C ALA A 78 -9.67 -1.49 -5.40
N ILE A 79 -8.95 -1.75 -4.31
CA ILE A 79 -7.56 -1.31 -4.13
C ILE A 79 -6.62 -2.07 -5.08
N MET A 80 -6.76 -3.40 -5.18
CA MET A 80 -5.90 -4.20 -6.06
C MET A 80 -6.09 -3.84 -7.53
N ASN A 81 -7.31 -3.58 -7.98
CA ASN A 81 -7.59 -3.10 -9.33
C ASN A 81 -6.91 -1.75 -9.60
N TYR A 82 -6.98 -0.81 -8.65
CA TYR A 82 -6.26 0.46 -8.77
C TYR A 82 -4.75 0.25 -8.88
N LEU A 83 -4.16 -0.57 -8.00
CA LEU A 83 -2.72 -0.80 -8.00
C LEU A 83 -2.22 -1.46 -9.29
N GLN A 84 -3.02 -2.34 -9.88
CA GLN A 84 -2.69 -3.01 -11.14
C GLN A 84 -2.60 -2.02 -12.32
N GLU A 85 -3.38 -0.94 -12.29
CA GLU A 85 -3.44 0.07 -13.36
C GLU A 85 -2.63 1.35 -13.02
N SER A 86 -2.00 1.40 -11.85
CA SER A 86 -1.33 2.60 -11.34
C SER A 86 0.13 2.70 -11.80
N ASP A 87 0.38 3.67 -12.68
CA ASP A 87 1.74 4.05 -13.08
C ASP A 87 2.55 4.57 -11.88
N GLU A 88 1.92 5.34 -10.99
CA GLU A 88 2.53 5.86 -9.76
C GLU A 88 3.02 4.72 -8.85
N PHE A 89 2.19 3.69 -8.64
CA PHE A 89 2.60 2.54 -7.83
C PHE A 89 3.83 1.83 -8.42
N SER A 90 3.85 1.69 -9.75
CA SER A 90 4.96 1.07 -10.47
C SER A 90 6.23 1.92 -10.38
N GLU A 91 6.12 3.24 -10.54
CA GLU A 91 7.22 4.19 -10.43
C GLU A 91 7.82 4.20 -9.01
N MET A 92 6.99 4.40 -7.98
CA MET A 92 7.45 4.43 -6.58
C MET A 92 8.10 3.10 -6.16
N SER A 93 7.60 1.97 -6.66
CA SER A 93 8.21 0.66 -6.40
C SER A 93 9.60 0.52 -7.02
N ARG A 94 9.83 1.09 -8.22
CA ARG A 94 11.16 1.14 -8.85
C ARG A 94 12.12 2.05 -8.07
N GLU A 95 11.64 3.20 -7.62
CA GLU A 95 12.45 4.12 -6.81
C GLU A 95 12.90 3.48 -5.50
N PHE A 96 12.01 2.73 -4.84
CA PHE A 96 12.34 1.97 -3.64
C PHE A 96 13.53 1.03 -3.88
N ILE A 97 13.48 0.20 -4.93
CA ILE A 97 14.57 -0.72 -5.27
C ILE A 97 15.86 0.07 -5.56
N ALA A 98 15.78 1.10 -6.39
CA ALA A 98 16.95 1.92 -6.73
C ALA A 98 17.63 2.54 -5.50
N HIS A 99 16.85 2.85 -4.45
CA HIS A 99 17.36 3.41 -3.20
C HIS A 99 17.92 2.35 -2.24
N PHE A 100 17.28 1.17 -2.16
CA PHE A 100 17.55 0.18 -1.12
C PHE A 100 18.27 -1.10 -1.58
N SER A 101 18.49 -1.31 -2.89
CA SER A 101 19.23 -2.46 -3.43
C SER A 101 20.75 -2.24 -3.50
N LYS A 102 21.34 -1.49 -2.56
CA LYS A 102 22.79 -1.28 -2.45
C LYS A 102 23.41 -2.03 -1.29
#